data_AF-A0A235GFK1-F1
#
_entry.id   AF-A0A235GFK1-F1
#
_cell.length_a   1.000
_cell.length_b   1.000
_cell.length_c   1.000
_cell.angle_alpha   90.00
_cell.angle_beta   90.00
_cell.angle_gamma   90.00
#
_symmetry.space_group_name_H-M   'P 1'
#
loop_
_entity.id
_entity.type
_entity.pdbx_description
1 polymer ?
#
loop_
_entity_poly.entity_id
_entity_poly.type
_entity_poly.pdbx_seq_one_letter_code
_entity_poly.pdbx_strand_id
1 'polypeptide(L)' 'MKLRINQLSTAPPYTDLPSDLTGYAVTLDLSHSDAAHEATLAALIGEIRNRGASRVVITGTPRELQGTHIQAA' A
#
# COMPACT_ATOMS: atom_id res chain seq x y z
N MET A 1 6.86 14.26 8.75
CA MET A 1 6.45 13.39 9.89
C MET A 1 6.27 11.96 9.39
N LYS A 2 6.39 10.93 10.24
CA LYS A 2 6.25 9.51 9.85
C LYS A 2 4.94 8.94 10.40
N LEU A 3 4.05 8.51 9.51
CA LEU A 3 2.78 7.85 9.86
C LEU A 3 2.92 6.34 9.69
N ARG A 4 2.45 5.55 10.65
CA ARG A 4 2.45 4.08 10.60
C ARG A 4 1.03 3.56 10.79
N ILE A 5 0.52 2.85 9.78
CA ILE A 5 -0.84 2.30 9.77
C ILE A 5 -0.71 0.78 9.82
N ASN A 6 -1.23 0.16 10.88
CA ASN A 6 -1.04 -1.27 11.16
C ASN A 6 -2.16 -2.15 10.57
N GLN A 7 -3.33 -1.57 10.31
CA GLN A 7 -4.47 -2.19 9.64
C GLN A 7 -5.13 -1.07 8.84
N LEU A 8 -5.20 -1.24 7.53
CA LEU A 8 -5.84 -0.27 6.66
C LEU A 8 -7.05 -0.94 6.03
N SER A 9 -8.21 -0.30 6.16
CA SER A 9 -9.42 -0.75 5.46
C SER A 9 -9.08 -0.99 3.98
N THR A 10 -9.34 -2.21 3.51
CA THR A 10 -8.96 -2.68 2.17
C THR A 10 -10.03 -2.36 1.13
N ALA A 11 -10.99 -1.51 1.49
CA ALA A 11 -12.03 -1.01 0.61
C ALA A 11 -12.42 0.42 1.04
N PRO A 12 -12.82 1.28 0.10
CA PRO A 12 -13.39 2.57 0.42
C PRO A 12 -14.66 2.43 1.29
N PRO A 13 -14.95 3.44 2.15
CA PRO A 13 -14.13 4.61 2.42
C PRO A 13 -12.93 4.27 3.32
N TYR A 14 -11.72 4.72 2.94
CA TYR A 14 -10.48 4.54 3.72
C TYR A 14 -10.48 5.44 4.96
N THR A 15 -11.37 5.15 5.91
CA THR A 15 -11.66 5.96 7.11
C THR A 15 -10.49 6.07 8.08
N ASP A 16 -9.60 5.08 8.07
CA ASP A 16 -8.39 5.06 8.91
C ASP A 16 -7.26 5.94 8.35
N LEU A 17 -7.42 6.43 7.12
CA LEU A 17 -6.46 7.31 6.47
C LEU A 17 -6.80 8.76 6.83
N PRO A 18 -5.85 9.59 7.31
CA PRO A 18 -6.05 11.01 7.51
C PRO A 18 -6.54 11.71 6.23
N SER A 19 -7.39 12.72 6.36
CA SER A 19 -7.92 13.47 5.22
C SER A 19 -6.87 14.31 4.49
N ASP A 20 -5.80 14.70 5.18
CA ASP A 20 -4.66 15.42 4.63
C ASP A 20 -3.36 14.70 5.02
N LEU A 21 -2.56 14.38 4.01
CA LEU A 21 -1.26 13.72 4.11
C LEU A 21 -0.12 14.61 3.57
N THR A 22 -0.37 15.90 3.40
CA THR A 22 0.63 16.87 2.95
C THR A 22 1.89 16.81 3.82
N GLY A 23 3.04 16.58 3.21
CA GLY A 23 4.34 16.48 3.91
C GLY A 23 4.58 15.17 4.65
N TYR A 24 3.68 14.19 4.53
CA TYR A 24 3.89 12.84 5.07
C TYR A 24 4.54 11.92 4.04
N ALA A 25 5.51 11.14 4.53
CA ALA A 25 5.97 9.94 3.86
C ALA A 25 5.20 8.73 4.44
N VAL A 26 4.43 8.05 3.60
CA VAL A 26 3.59 6.91 3.98
C VAL A 26 4.32 5.62 3.62
N THR A 27 4.36 4.66 4.56
CA THR A 27 4.90 3.32 4.31
C THR A 27 3.76 2.30 4.41
N LEU A 28 3.60 1.50 3.37
CA LEU A 28 2.66 0.39 3.28
C LEU A 28 3.45 -0.92 3.45
N ASP A 29 3.00 -1.78 4.34
CA ASP A 29 3.59 -3.10 4.57
C ASP A 29 2.65 -4.19 4.06
N LEU A 30 3.10 -4.90 3.03
CA LEU A 30 2.37 -5.97 2.34
C LEU A 30 2.75 -7.37 2.83
N SER A 31 3.56 -7.48 3.89
CA SER A 31 3.99 -8.78 4.44
C SER A 31 2.84 -9.70 4.85
N HIS A 32 1.63 -9.13 5.01
CA HIS A 32 0.39 -9.83 5.35
C HIS A 32 -0.71 -9.68 4.28
N SER A 33 -0.37 -9.29 3.06
CA SER A 33 -1.31 -9.13 1.95
C SER A 33 -1.33 -10.35 1.04
N ASP A 34 -2.51 -10.72 0.54
CA ASP A 34 -2.73 -11.76 -0.47
C ASP A 34 -2.98 -11.16 -1.88
N ALA A 35 -3.11 -12.00 -2.92
CA ALA A 35 -3.33 -11.52 -4.29
C ALA A 35 -4.62 -10.70 -4.47
N ALA A 36 -5.67 -10.91 -3.66
CA ALA A 36 -6.89 -10.11 -3.71
C ALA A 36 -6.66 -8.67 -3.21
N HIS A 37 -5.65 -8.47 -2.35
CA HIS A 37 -5.27 -7.15 -1.84
C HIS A 37 -4.48 -6.30 -2.85
N GLU A 38 -3.86 -6.89 -3.88
CA GLU A 38 -3.11 -6.14 -4.90
C GLU A 38 -4.01 -5.28 -5.78
N ALA A 39 -5.20 -5.77 -6.15
CA ALA A 39 -6.15 -5.00 -6.94
C ALA A 39 -6.58 -3.72 -6.22
N THR A 40 -6.72 -3.78 -4.89
CA THR A 40 -7.06 -2.61 -4.07
C THR A 40 -5.83 -1.74 -3.77
N LEU A 41 -4.61 -2.28 -3.82
CA LEU A 41 -3.39 -1.53 -3.53
C LEU A 41 -3.22 -0.32 -4.46
N ALA A 42 -3.52 -0.47 -5.74
CA ALA A 42 -3.44 0.63 -6.71
C ALA A 42 -4.41 1.78 -6.36
N ALA A 43 -5.66 1.44 -6.02
CA ALA A 43 -6.67 2.41 -5.60
C ALA A 43 -6.25 3.14 -4.32
N LEU A 44 -5.69 2.39 -3.37
CA LEU A 44 -5.18 2.95 -2.12
C LEU A 44 -4.01 3.91 -2.34
N ILE A 45 -3.03 3.54 -3.17
CA ILE A 45 -1.90 4.41 -3.48
C ILE A 45 -2.39 5.70 -4.15
N GLY A 46 -3.38 5.59 -5.04
CA GLY A 46 -4.04 6.74 -5.66
C GLY A 46 -4.66 7.68 -4.62
N GLU A 47 -5.40 7.12 -3.66
CA GLU A 47 -6.00 7.90 -2.57
C GLU A 47 -4.94 8.62 -1.71
N ILE A 48 -3.89 7.91 -1.30
CA ILE A 48 -2.80 8.48 -0.49
C ILE A 48 -2.14 9.67 -1.21
N ARG A 49 -1.94 9.56 -2.53
CA ARG A 49 -1.40 10.64 -3.35
C ARG A 49 -2.37 11.80 -3.49
N ASN A 50 -3.66 11.52 -3.72
CA ASN A 50 -4.69 12.55 -3.81
C ASN A 50 -4.79 13.39 -2.53
N ARG A 51 -4.48 12.79 -1.37
CA ARG A 51 -4.43 13.48 -0.08
C ARG A 51 -3.12 14.21 0.20
N GLY A 52 -2.18 14.25 -0.75
CA GLY A 52 -0.98 15.10 -0.67
C GLY A 52 0.27 14.43 -0.09
N ALA A 53 0.29 13.10 0.07
CA ALA A 53 1.48 12.40 0.54
C ALA A 53 2.68 12.69 -0.37
N SER A 54 3.80 13.13 0.21
CA SER A 54 5.01 13.48 -0.54
C SER A 54 5.78 12.26 -1.03
N ARG A 55 5.60 11.11 -0.37
CA ARG A 55 6.23 9.84 -0.72
C ARG A 55 5.37 8.66 -0.26
N VAL A 56 5.28 7.63 -1.08
CA VAL A 56 4.71 6.33 -0.73
C VAL A 56 5.80 5.27 -0.87
N VAL A 57 6.04 4.50 0.18
CA VAL A 57 7.02 3.39 0.21
C VAL A 57 6.26 2.11 0.43
N ILE A 58 6.54 1.10 -0.40
CA ILE A 58 5.94 -0.24 -0.27
C ILE A 58 7.03 -1.16 0.28
N THR A 59 6.66 -1.95 1.29
CA THR A 59 7.55 -2.90 1.98
C THR A 59 6.83 -4.24 2.11
N GLY A 60 7.59 -5.33 2.28
CA GLY A 60 7.04 -6.69 2.26
C GLY A 60 6.85 -7.22 0.84
N THR A 61 6.92 -8.53 0.67
CA THR A 61 6.56 -9.23 -0.57
C THR A 61 5.19 -9.89 -0.37
N PRO A 62 4.23 -9.69 -1.29
CA PRO A 62 3.00 -10.50 -1.30
C PRO A 62 3.38 -11.98 -1.23
N ARG A 63 2.72 -12.75 -0.36
CA ARG A 63 3.10 -14.15 -0.11
C ARG A 63 2.89 -15.09 -1.32
N GLU A 64 2.39 -14.59 -2.45
CA GLU A 64 2.05 -15.36 -3.65
C GLU A 64 2.92 -15.06 -4.90
N LEU A 65 4.15 -14.56 -4.75
CA LEU A 65 5.09 -14.39 -5.89
C LEU A 65 6.37 -15.24 -5.83
N GLN A 66 6.40 -16.28 -4.98
CA GLN A 66 7.51 -17.27 -5.00
C GLN A 66 7.28 -18.42 -5.99
N GLY A 67 6.16 -18.42 -6.73
CA GLY A 67 5.90 -19.36 -7.81
C GLY A 67 6.06 -18.72 -9.19
N THR A 68 7.09 -19.14 -9.92
CA THR A 68 7.32 -18.89 -11.37
C THR A 68 8.16 -17.66 -11.73
N HIS A 69 9.41 -17.62 -11.27
CA HIS A 69 10.47 -16.92 -12.01
C HIS A 69 10.97 -17.86 -13.12
N ILE A 70 10.28 -17.89 -14.27
CA ILE A 70 10.85 -18.47 -15.50
C ILE A 70 11.89 -17.48 -16.04
N GLN A 71 13.14 -17.69 -15.63
CA GLN A 71 14.29 -17.07 -16.26
C GLN A 71 14.50 -17.77 -17.61
N ALA A 72 14.06 -17.13 -18.69
CA ALA A 72 14.42 -17.55 -20.04
C ALA A 72 15.93 -17.36 -20.24
N ALA A 73 16.58 -18.42 -20.72
CA ALA A 73 17.99 -18.50 -21.08
C ALA A 73 18.30 -17.77 -22.39
#